data_AF-A0A0C9XTS1-F1
#
_entry.id   AF-A0A0C9XTS1-F1
#
_cell.length_a   1.000
_cell.length_b   1.000
_cell.length_c   1.000
_cell.angle_alpha   90.00
_cell.angle_beta   90.00
_cell.angle_gamma   90.00
#
_symmetry.space_group_name_H-M   'P 1'
#
loop_
_entity.id
_entity.type
_entity.pdbx_description
1 polymer ?
#
loop_
_entity_poly.entity_id
_entity_poly.type
_entity_poly.pdbx_seq_one_letter_code
_entity_poly.pdbx_strand_id
1 'polypeptide(L)'
;MLSEYCSEFLVHAAEVEGLCQGIDEDLVRKLGEWVKIPTTYAGDLSDFDLVDRLSEGRVDLTYGSSLDIFGGSQVSFEELVQKSWKNSAFVKASQ
;
A
#
# COMPACT_ATOMS: atom_id res chain seq x y z
N MET A 1 7.03 7.75 -21.16
CA MET A 1 6.65 7.98 -19.73
C MET A 1 7.67 7.25 -18.84
N LEU A 2 7.92 7.65 -17.59
CA LEU A 2 8.96 7.02 -16.73
C LEU A 2 8.79 5.51 -16.58
N SER A 3 7.54 5.03 -16.62
CA SER A 3 7.19 3.60 -16.54
C SER A 3 7.73 2.75 -17.69
N GLU A 4 8.13 3.34 -18.81
CA GLU A 4 8.78 2.61 -19.92
C GLU A 4 10.21 2.18 -19.58
N TYR A 5 10.79 2.75 -18.51
CA TYR A 5 12.17 2.52 -18.09
C TYR A 5 12.26 1.88 -16.70
N CYS A 6 11.13 1.54 -16.07
CA CYS A 6 11.06 0.99 -14.72
C CYS A 6 10.19 -0.27 -14.68
N SER A 7 10.59 -1.25 -13.88
CA SER A 7 9.80 -2.47 -13.66
C SER A 7 8.77 -2.32 -12.54
N GLU A 8 8.99 -1.37 -11.62
CA GLU A 8 8.12 -1.07 -10.49
C GLU A 8 8.33 0.39 -10.05
N PHE A 9 7.33 0.97 -9.38
CA PHE A 9 7.47 2.21 -8.62
C PHE A 9 7.30 2.01 -7.12
N LEU A 10 8.16 2.68 -6.34
CA LEU A 10 7.97 2.89 -4.90
C LEU A 10 7.63 4.36 -4.67
N VAL A 11 6.39 4.64 -4.29
CA VAL A 11 5.91 5.99 -4.01
C VAL A 11 5.95 6.22 -2.51
N HIS A 12 6.90 7.04 -2.07
CA HIS A 12 7.00 7.44 -0.67
C HIS A 12 6.26 8.77 -0.44
N ALA A 13 5.18 8.73 0.34
CA ALA A 13 4.51 9.94 0.80
C ALA A 13 5.25 10.46 2.04
N ALA A 14 6.26 11.29 1.80
CA ALA A 14 6.95 11.99 2.88
C ALA A 14 6.04 13.07 3.48
N GLU A 15 6.01 13.18 4.80
CA GLU A 15 5.32 14.27 5.49
C GLU A 15 5.84 15.63 5.02
N VAL A 16 4.92 16.56 4.75
CA VAL A 16 5.21 18.00 4.84
C VAL A 16 5.12 18.36 6.32
N GLU A 17 6.20 18.90 6.89
CA GLU A 17 6.39 19.12 8.33
C GLU A 17 5.10 19.53 9.08
N GLY A 18 4.61 18.66 9.96
CA GLY A 18 3.63 19.02 11.00
C GLY A 18 2.18 18.58 10.80
N LEU A 19 1.85 17.83 9.74
CA LEU A 19 0.49 17.31 9.50
C LEU A 19 0.50 15.77 9.51
N CYS A 20 0.53 15.17 10.71
CA CYS A 20 0.33 13.73 10.92
C CYS A 20 -1.14 13.33 10.65
N GLN A 21 -1.57 13.40 9.39
CA GLN A 21 -2.97 13.19 8.98
C GLN A 21 -3.25 11.76 8.48
N GLY A 22 -2.28 10.85 8.58
CA GLY A 22 -2.42 9.50 8.05
C GLY A 22 -2.29 9.47 6.54
N ILE A 23 -3.07 8.61 5.88
CA ILE A 23 -2.94 8.36 4.45
C ILE A 23 -3.43 9.51 3.57
N ASP A 24 -2.71 9.82 2.50
CA ASP A 24 -3.20 10.70 1.44
C ASP A 24 -4.13 9.91 0.51
N GLU A 25 -5.43 9.91 0.85
CA GLU A 25 -6.46 9.18 0.10
C GLU A 25 -6.57 9.62 -1.36
N ASP A 26 -6.39 10.92 -1.64
CA ASP A 26 -6.48 11.47 -2.98
C ASP A 26 -5.30 11.02 -3.85
N LEU A 27 -4.09 10.97 -3.26
CA LEU A 27 -2.93 10.40 -3.92
C LEU A 27 -3.14 8.92 -4.23
N VAL A 28 -3.62 8.12 -3.26
CA VAL A 28 -3.86 6.69 -3.49
C VAL A 28 -4.89 6.45 -4.59
N ARG A 29 -5.99 7.22 -4.61
CA ARG A 29 -7.00 7.13 -5.66
C ARG A 29 -6.42 7.44 -7.04
N LYS A 30 -5.64 8.52 -7.14
CA LYS A 30 -4.95 8.90 -8.38
C LYS A 30 -3.93 7.84 -8.81
N LEU A 31 -3.19 7.26 -7.88
CA LEU A 31 -2.27 6.16 -8.19
C LEU A 31 -3.03 4.96 -8.76
N GLY A 32 -4.16 4.57 -8.19
CA GLY A 32 -5.04 3.54 -8.75
C GLY A 32 -5.41 3.81 -10.22
N GLU A 33 -5.67 5.07 -10.57
CA GLU A 33 -5.98 5.48 -11.94
C GLU A 33 -4.74 5.54 -12.88
N TRP A 34 -3.59 5.99 -12.38
CA TRP A 34 -2.44 6.37 -13.20
C TRP A 34 -1.42 5.27 -13.42
N VAL A 35 -1.28 4.36 -12.45
CA VAL A 35 -0.21 3.35 -12.48
C VAL A 35 -0.43 2.36 -13.61
N LYS A 36 0.66 2.04 -14.31
CA LYS A 36 0.68 1.08 -15.43
C LYS A 36 1.62 -0.09 -15.20
N ILE A 37 2.41 0.00 -14.14
CA ILE A 37 3.37 -1.00 -13.69
C ILE A 37 3.13 -1.22 -12.19
N PRO A 38 3.60 -2.35 -11.61
CA PRO A 38 3.55 -2.58 -10.18
C PRO A 38 3.97 -1.33 -9.40
N THR A 39 3.19 -0.96 -8.40
CA THR A 39 3.41 0.26 -7.64
C THR A 39 3.12 0.01 -6.18
N THR A 40 4.13 0.28 -5.35
CA THR A 40 4.05 0.15 -3.89
C THR A 40 4.01 1.53 -3.26
N TYR A 41 3.06 1.76 -2.35
CA TYR A 41 2.93 2.99 -1.57
C TYR A 41 3.55 2.80 -0.17
N ALA A 42 4.38 3.76 0.24
CA ALA A 42 5.05 3.79 1.54
C ALA A 42 4.75 5.11 2.27
N GLY A 43 3.96 5.03 3.34
CA GLY A 43 3.59 6.17 4.19
C GLY A 43 3.19 5.72 5.60
N ASP A 44 2.70 6.64 6.42
CA ASP A 44 2.22 6.32 7.77
C ASP A 44 0.83 5.69 7.67
N LEU A 45 0.77 4.37 7.87
CA LEU A 45 -0.33 3.53 7.38
C LEU A 45 -0.81 2.56 8.44
N SER A 46 -2.11 2.64 8.74
CA SER A 46 -2.82 1.71 9.61
C SER A 46 -3.89 0.88 8.89
N ASP A 47 -4.26 1.20 7.64
CA ASP A 47 -5.44 0.58 7.01
C ASP A 47 -5.18 0.02 5.59
N PHE A 48 -4.98 -1.30 5.53
CA PHE A 48 -4.88 -2.08 4.29
C PHE A 48 -6.14 -1.98 3.41
N ASP A 49 -7.33 -2.06 4.04
CA ASP A 49 -8.60 -2.14 3.32
C ASP A 49 -8.92 -0.82 2.65
N LEU A 50 -8.50 0.29 3.27
CA LEU A 50 -8.65 1.62 2.68
C LEU A 50 -7.87 1.76 1.37
N VAL A 51 -6.61 1.31 1.31
CA VAL A 51 -5.80 1.41 0.09
C VAL A 51 -6.26 0.46 -0.99
N ASP A 52 -6.56 -0.78 -0.62
CA ASP A 52 -7.09 -1.77 -1.57
C ASP A 52 -8.36 -1.23 -2.24
N ARG A 53 -9.27 -0.64 -1.45
CA ARG A 53 -10.49 -0.01 -1.96
C ARG A 53 -10.22 1.24 -2.81
N LEU A 54 -9.37 2.17 -2.35
CA LEU A 54 -9.12 3.43 -3.06
C LEU A 54 -8.34 3.24 -4.35
N SER A 55 -7.45 2.25 -4.39
CA SER A 55 -6.62 1.94 -5.56
C SER A 55 -7.23 0.88 -6.48
N GLU A 56 -8.39 0.32 -6.12
CA GLU A 56 -9.01 -0.82 -6.81
C GLU A 56 -8.07 -2.04 -6.92
N GLY A 57 -7.30 -2.30 -5.86
CA GLY A 57 -6.32 -3.39 -5.78
C GLY A 57 -5.10 -3.21 -6.69
N ARG A 58 -4.84 -2.01 -7.22
CA ARG A 58 -3.72 -1.74 -8.14
C ARG A 58 -2.45 -1.23 -7.45
N VAL A 59 -2.53 -0.89 -6.18
CA VAL A 59 -1.41 -0.32 -5.42
C VAL A 59 -1.13 -1.18 -4.19
N ASP A 60 0.10 -1.64 -4.06
CA ASP A 60 0.60 -2.39 -2.91
C ASP A 60 0.99 -1.45 -1.75
N LEU A 61 1.15 -2.02 -0.56
CA LEU A 61 1.38 -1.29 0.68
C LEU A 61 2.66 -1.73 1.39
N THR A 62 3.41 -0.76 1.90
CA THR A 62 4.54 -1.01 2.81
C THR A 62 4.11 -0.92 4.26
N TYR A 63 4.58 -1.88 5.08
CA TYR A 63 4.50 -1.83 6.53
C TYR A 63 5.90 -1.85 7.14
N GLY A 64 6.14 -0.97 8.10
CA GLY A 64 7.44 -0.79 8.74
C GLY A 64 7.30 -0.78 10.26
N SER A 65 7.59 0.36 10.88
CA SER A 65 7.57 0.56 12.34
C SER A 65 6.24 0.23 13.03
N SER A 66 5.13 0.18 12.29
CA SER A 66 3.81 -0.20 12.82
C SER A 66 3.69 -1.70 13.17
N LEU A 67 4.57 -2.55 12.63
CA LEU A 67 4.54 -4.00 12.84
C LEU A 67 5.07 -4.41 14.22
N ASP A 68 4.42 -5.40 14.82
CA ASP A 68 4.83 -6.06 16.07
C ASP A 68 6.28 -6.58 16.05
N ILE A 69 6.72 -7.17 14.95
CA ILE A 69 8.09 -7.67 14.77
C ILE A 69 9.17 -6.57 14.79
N PHE A 70 8.79 -5.31 14.61
CA PHE A 70 9.68 -4.15 14.70
C PHE A 70 9.45 -3.31 15.97
N GLY A 71 8.67 -3.83 16.93
CA GLY A 71 8.36 -3.14 18.19
C GLY A 71 7.17 -2.19 18.11
N GLY A 72 6.45 -2.17 16.98
CA GLY A 72 5.15 -1.51 16.84
C GLY A 72 4.04 -2.28 17.55
N SER A 73 2.86 -1.69 17.62
CA SER A 73 1.67 -2.30 18.24
C SER A 73 0.41 -2.14 17.41
N GLN A 74 0.53 -1.60 16.20
CA GLN A 74 -0.62 -1.23 15.36
C GLN A 74 -1.01 -2.38 14.43
N VAL A 75 -0.05 -3.17 13.95
CA VAL A 75 -0.27 -4.24 12.98
C VAL A 75 0.47 -5.50 13.42
N SER A 76 -0.21 -6.66 13.46
CA SER A 76 0.49 -7.93 13.64
C SER A 76 1.02 -8.47 12.32
N PHE A 77 2.30 -8.84 12.27
CA PHE A 77 2.92 -9.40 11.08
C PHE A 77 2.21 -10.68 10.61
N GLU A 78 1.87 -11.58 11.54
CA GLU A 78 1.18 -12.83 11.22
C GLU A 78 -0.19 -12.56 10.58
N GLU A 79 -0.99 -11.68 11.19
CA GLU A 79 -2.32 -11.32 10.66
C GLU A 79 -2.22 -10.70 9.26
N LEU A 80 -1.21 -9.84 9.04
CA LEU A 80 -0.96 -9.21 7.75
C LEU A 80 -0.60 -10.24 6.67
N VAL A 81 0.26 -11.22 6.98
CA VAL A 81 0.61 -12.32 6.05
C VAL A 81 -0.64 -13.14 5.70
N GLN A 82 -1.44 -13.51 6.69
CA GLN A 82 -2.68 -14.27 6.45
C GLN A 82 -3.67 -13.47 5.58
N LYS A 83 -3.78 -12.16 5.79
CA LYS A 83 -4.63 -11.26 4.98
C LYS A 83 -4.13 -11.18 3.53
N SER A 84 -2.83 -10.98 3.33
CA SER A 84 -2.19 -10.91 2.01
C SER A 84 -2.43 -12.17 1.17
N TRP A 85 -2.32 -13.36 1.78
CA TRP A 85 -2.59 -14.61 1.07
C TRP A 85 -4.05 -14.80 0.67
N LYS A 86 -5.00 -14.37 1.51
CA LYS A 86 -6.43 -14.41 1.17
C LYS A 86 -6.75 -13.51 -0.02
N ASN A 87 -6.18 -12.30 -0.08
CA ASN A 87 -6.37 -11.40 -1.21
C ASN A 87 -5.72 -11.97 -2.50
N SER A 88 -4.52 -12.54 -2.39
CA SER A 88 -3.83 -13.19 -3.52
C SER A 88 -4.58 -14.41 -4.08
N ALA A 89 -5.30 -15.15 -3.23
CA ALA A 89 -6.11 -16.29 -3.64
C ALA A 89 -7.36 -15.87 -4.44
N PHE A 90 -7.94 -14.70 -4.15
CA PHE A 90 -9.08 -14.15 -4.89
C PHE A 90 -8.69 -13.74 -6.32
N VAL A 91 -7.50 -13.19 -6.50
CA VAL A 91 -6.95 -12.82 -7.83
C VAL A 91 -6.72 -14.06 -8.70
N LYS A 92 -6.36 -15.21 -8.12
CA LYS A 92 -6.16 -16.46 -8.87
C LYS A 92 -7.45 -17.23 -9.19
N ALA A 93 -8.53 -17.03 -8.43
CA ALA A 93 -9.81 -17.70 -8.68
C ALA A 93 -10.66 -17.00 -9.77
N SER A 94 -10.23 -15.82 -10.21
CA SER A 94 -10.95 -14.95 -11.15
C SER A 94 -10.35 -14.93 -12.57
N GLN A 95 -9.36 -15.77 -12.85
CA GLN A 95 -8.77 -16.00 -14.18
C GLN A 95 -9.12 -17.37 -14.72
#